data_AF-A0A0D3ADM4-F1
#
_entry.id   AF-A0A0D3ADM4-F1
#
_cell.length_a   1.000
_cell.length_b   1.000
_cell.length_c   1.000
_cell.angle_alpha   90.00
_cell.angle_beta   90.00
_cell.angle_gamma   90.00
#
_symmetry.space_group_name_H-M   'P 1'
#
loop_
_entity.id
_entity.type
_entity.pdbx_description
1 polymer ?
#
loop_
_entity_poly.entity_id
_entity_poly.type
_entity_poly.pdbx_seq_one_letter_code
_entity_poly.pdbx_strand_id
1 'polypeptide(L)'
;MFYSHVYLARKGPLGTFWAAAHLQQRLKKSHYTATNIPKTVDLIMFPEAPLALRLSGHLLLGVVRIYSKQVDYLFRDCALVTTWLSKSFVVDLPKDARQAPVESVTLPQALNLDDFQLDDDMHEGEFDNHLRSQEDITLRDQIPTGVDPYVAIDILHIYIVLSIHPCAF
;
A
#
# COMPACT_ATOMS: atom_id res chain seq x y z
N MET A 1 -6.80 -20.69 -41.83
CA MET A 1 -6.23 -20.52 -40.47
C MET A 1 -6.87 -19.30 -39.83
N PHE A 2 -7.63 -19.47 -38.76
CA PHE A 2 -8.34 -18.39 -38.07
C PHE A 2 -7.39 -17.61 -37.17
N TYR A 3 -6.68 -16.63 -37.75
CA TYR A 3 -5.99 -15.61 -36.98
C TYR A 3 -6.62 -14.27 -37.33
N SER A 4 -7.48 -13.77 -36.45
CA SER A 4 -8.00 -12.41 -36.56
C SER A 4 -6.83 -11.44 -36.32
N HIS A 5 -6.37 -10.84 -37.41
CA HIS A 5 -5.26 -9.88 -37.44
C HIS A 5 -5.51 -8.65 -36.54
N VAL A 6 -6.75 -8.47 -36.08
CA VAL A 6 -7.23 -7.40 -35.20
C VAL A 6 -6.84 -7.64 -33.74
N TYR A 7 -6.95 -8.87 -33.24
CA TYR A 7 -6.72 -9.17 -31.82
C TYR A 7 -5.23 -9.33 -31.50
N LEU A 8 -4.49 -9.99 -32.39
CA LEU A 8 -3.07 -10.29 -32.26
C LEU A 8 -2.15 -9.27 -32.95
N ALA A 9 -2.71 -8.16 -33.46
CA ALA A 9 -1.88 -7.05 -33.93
C ALA A 9 -0.90 -6.62 -32.83
N ARG A 10 0.28 -6.12 -33.23
CA ARG A 10 1.30 -5.61 -32.30
C ARG A 10 0.82 -4.46 -31.40
N LYS A 11 -0.31 -3.83 -31.77
CA LYS A 11 -1.05 -2.81 -31.00
C LYS A 11 -2.44 -3.28 -30.54
N GLY A 12 -2.79 -4.54 -30.76
CA GLY A 12 -4.07 -5.10 -30.36
C GLY A 12 -4.14 -5.33 -28.84
N PRO A 13 -5.35 -5.40 -28.26
CA PRO A 13 -5.55 -5.56 -26.82
C PRO A 13 -4.88 -6.83 -26.25
N LEU A 14 -4.76 -7.89 -27.06
CA LEU A 14 -4.13 -9.15 -26.67
C LEU A 14 -2.64 -9.24 -27.07
N GLY A 15 -2.12 -8.27 -27.82
CA GLY A 15 -0.74 -8.31 -28.34
C GLY A 15 0.31 -8.26 -27.23
N THR A 16 0.08 -7.50 -26.17
CA THR A 16 0.98 -7.43 -25.00
C THR A 16 1.01 -8.76 -24.24
N PHE A 17 -0.14 -9.41 -24.06
CA PHE A 17 -0.24 -10.71 -23.39
C PHE A 17 0.37 -11.83 -24.22
N TRP A 18 0.14 -11.82 -25.53
CA TRP A 18 0.81 -12.73 -26.45
C TRP A 18 2.33 -12.56 -26.44
N ALA A 19 2.81 -11.31 -26.40
CA ALA A 19 4.22 -11.00 -26.25
C ALA A 19 4.77 -11.44 -24.89
N ALA A 20 4.01 -11.33 -23.79
CA ALA A 20 4.44 -11.85 -22.48
C ALA A 20 4.55 -13.39 -22.47
N ALA A 21 3.66 -14.06 -23.20
CA ALA A 21 3.67 -15.52 -23.32
C ALA A 21 4.90 -16.03 -24.11
N HIS A 22 5.28 -15.36 -25.21
CA HIS A 22 6.30 -15.86 -26.13
C HIS A 22 7.63 -15.11 -26.08
N LEU A 23 7.64 -13.86 -25.61
CA LEU A 23 8.82 -12.98 -25.58
C LEU A 23 9.04 -12.44 -24.16
N GLN A 24 9.40 -13.36 -23.25
CA GLN A 24 9.55 -13.13 -21.80
C GLN A 24 10.36 -11.87 -21.41
N GLN A 25 11.31 -11.42 -22.25
CA GLN A 25 12.28 -10.37 -21.92
C GLN A 25 12.10 -9.06 -22.71
N ARG A 26 11.05 -8.92 -23.54
CA ARG A 26 10.91 -7.74 -24.44
C ARG A 26 9.90 -6.68 -24.00
N LEU A 27 9.24 -6.86 -22.86
CA LEU A 27 8.25 -5.90 -22.35
C LEU A 27 8.90 -4.90 -21.38
N LYS A 28 8.68 -3.61 -21.61
CA LYS A 28 9.08 -2.52 -20.70
C LYS A 28 8.18 -2.49 -19.46
N LYS A 29 8.68 -1.96 -18.33
CA LYS A 29 7.91 -1.76 -17.07
C LYS A 29 6.55 -1.09 -17.34
N SER A 30 6.51 -0.09 -18.23
CA SER A 30 5.29 0.63 -18.60
C SER A 30 4.17 -0.26 -19.15
N HIS A 31 4.50 -1.33 -19.88
CA HIS A 31 3.49 -2.24 -20.41
C HIS A 31 2.81 -3.07 -19.32
N TYR A 32 3.56 -3.43 -18.27
CA TYR A 32 3.00 -4.16 -17.12
C TYR A 32 2.12 -3.24 -16.28
N THR A 33 2.49 -1.98 -16.09
CA THR A 33 1.71 -1.05 -15.26
C THR A 33 0.44 -0.54 -15.96
N ALA A 34 0.49 -0.37 -17.28
CA ALA A 34 -0.64 0.14 -18.06
C ALA A 34 -1.69 -0.94 -18.44
N THR A 35 -1.40 -2.22 -18.23
CA THR A 35 -2.29 -3.32 -18.65
C THR A 35 -3.38 -3.60 -17.62
N ASN A 36 -4.62 -3.72 -18.10
CA ASN A 36 -5.76 -4.13 -17.31
C ASN A 36 -5.98 -5.65 -17.48
N ILE A 37 -5.57 -6.42 -16.48
CA ILE A 37 -5.71 -7.88 -16.45
C ILE A 37 -7.18 -8.34 -16.52
N PRO A 38 -8.11 -7.87 -15.66
CA PRO A 38 -9.47 -8.41 -15.65
C PRO A 38 -10.18 -8.22 -16.99
N LYS A 39 -10.08 -7.04 -17.61
CA LYS A 39 -10.65 -6.78 -18.94
C LYS A 39 -10.12 -7.73 -20.02
N THR A 40 -8.86 -8.14 -19.90
CA THR A 40 -8.23 -9.04 -20.86
C THR A 40 -8.70 -10.47 -20.64
N VAL A 41 -8.85 -10.90 -19.38
CA VAL A 41 -9.40 -12.22 -19.04
C VAL A 41 -10.83 -12.34 -19.55
N ASP A 42 -11.65 -11.30 -19.38
CA ASP A 42 -13.02 -11.26 -19.90
C ASP A 42 -13.04 -11.41 -21.42
N LEU A 43 -12.12 -10.72 -22.12
CA LEU A 43 -11.98 -10.82 -23.58
C LEU A 43 -11.55 -12.22 -24.05
N ILE A 44 -10.77 -12.95 -23.25
CA ILE A 44 -10.35 -14.33 -23.55
C ILE A 44 -11.49 -15.31 -23.27
N MET A 45 -12.29 -15.08 -22.22
CA MET A 45 -13.40 -15.93 -21.80
C MET A 45 -14.62 -15.78 -22.73
N PHE A 46 -14.89 -14.55 -23.17
CA PHE A 46 -16.02 -14.21 -24.03
C PHE A 46 -15.55 -13.41 -25.26
N PRO A 47 -14.86 -14.05 -26.22
CA PRO A 47 -14.35 -13.35 -27.39
C PRO A 47 -15.47 -13.05 -28.38
N GLU A 48 -15.49 -11.85 -28.98
CA GLU A 48 -16.50 -11.49 -30.00
C GLU A 48 -16.33 -12.28 -31.30
N ALA A 49 -15.14 -12.83 -31.54
CA ALA A 49 -14.83 -13.70 -32.67
C ALA A 49 -14.25 -15.04 -32.16
N PRO A 50 -14.52 -16.18 -32.83
CA PRO A 50 -14.07 -17.48 -32.36
C PRO A 50 -12.55 -17.55 -32.27
N LEU A 51 -12.06 -17.71 -31.04
CA LEU A 51 -10.65 -17.88 -30.72
C LEU A 51 -10.33 -19.37 -30.60
N ALA A 52 -9.25 -19.82 -31.25
CA ALA A 52 -8.82 -21.20 -31.11
C ALA A 52 -8.37 -21.47 -29.67
N LEU A 53 -8.79 -22.61 -29.09
CA LEU A 53 -8.46 -23.00 -27.71
C LEU A 53 -6.95 -22.97 -27.43
N ARG A 54 -6.14 -23.38 -28.42
CA ARG A 54 -4.67 -23.34 -28.33
C ARG A 54 -4.15 -21.91 -28.11
N LEU A 55 -4.78 -20.91 -28.72
CA LEU A 55 -4.41 -19.50 -28.53
C LEU A 55 -4.83 -19.00 -27.16
N SER A 56 -6.04 -19.34 -26.71
CA SER A 56 -6.52 -18.99 -25.38
C SER A 56 -5.58 -19.49 -24.28
N GLY A 57 -5.05 -20.72 -24.41
CA GLY A 57 -4.07 -21.25 -23.45
C GLY A 57 -2.76 -20.45 -23.38
N HIS A 58 -2.21 -20.05 -24.54
CA HIS A 58 -1.00 -19.22 -24.56
C HIS A 58 -1.27 -17.82 -24.02
N LEU A 59 -2.43 -17.24 -24.30
CA LEU A 59 -2.81 -15.93 -23.77
C LEU A 59 -2.96 -15.97 -22.25
N LEU A 60 -3.58 -17.02 -21.70
CA LEU A 60 -3.71 -17.21 -20.25
C LEU A 60 -2.34 -17.35 -19.59
N LEU A 61 -1.40 -18.08 -20.20
CA LEU A 61 -0.02 -18.12 -19.71
C LEU A 61 0.63 -16.72 -19.70
N GLY A 62 0.37 -15.91 -20.73
CA GLY A 62 0.80 -14.51 -20.78
C GLY A 62 0.20 -13.66 -19.65
N VAL A 63 -1.08 -13.86 -19.32
CA VAL A 63 -1.77 -13.18 -18.21
C VAL A 63 -1.08 -13.50 -16.88
N VAL A 64 -0.86 -14.78 -16.58
CA VAL A 64 -0.21 -15.21 -15.33
C VAL A 64 1.20 -14.62 -15.21
N ARG A 65 1.96 -14.59 -16.30
CA ARG A 65 3.30 -13.99 -16.32
C ARG A 65 3.29 -12.48 -16.08
N ILE A 66 2.34 -11.76 -16.67
CA ILE A 66 2.18 -10.32 -16.42
C ILE A 66 1.81 -10.07 -14.96
N TYR A 67 0.89 -10.85 -14.40
CA TYR A 67 0.49 -10.73 -13.00
C TYR A 67 1.68 -10.96 -12.05
N SER A 68 2.45 -12.02 -12.25
CA SER A 68 3.67 -12.30 -11.48
C SER A 68 4.64 -11.12 -11.53
N LYS A 69 4.86 -10.52 -12.71
CA LYS A 69 5.73 -9.34 -12.85
C LYS A 69 5.18 -8.10 -12.17
N GLN A 70 3.86 -7.89 -12.17
CA GLN A 70 3.25 -6.79 -11.44
C GLN A 70 3.49 -6.94 -9.92
N VAL A 71 3.33 -8.15 -9.38
CA VAL A 71 3.61 -8.44 -7.97
C VAL A 71 5.09 -8.24 -7.63
N ASP A 72 6.00 -8.70 -8.50
CA ASP A 72 7.44 -8.46 -8.34
C ASP A 72 7.77 -6.96 -8.27
N TYR A 73 7.12 -6.13 -9.10
CA TYR A 73 7.30 -4.69 -9.07
C TYR A 73 6.76 -4.07 -7.78
N LEU A 74 5.57 -4.49 -7.34
CA LEU A 74 4.99 -4.03 -6.08
C LEU A 74 5.89 -4.37 -4.89
N PHE A 75 6.43 -5.59 -4.85
CA PHE A 75 7.35 -6.02 -3.80
C PHE A 75 8.62 -5.15 -3.75
N ARG A 76 9.21 -4.84 -4.92
CA ARG A 76 10.37 -3.97 -5.02
C ARG A 76 10.07 -2.54 -4.58
N ASP A 77 8.93 -2.00 -5.00
CA ASP A 77 8.53 -0.64 -4.65
C ASP A 77 8.27 -0.55 -3.13
N CYS A 78 7.67 -1.58 -2.52
CA CYS A 78 7.51 -1.68 -1.06
C CYS A 78 8.85 -1.78 -0.33
N ALA A 79 9.78 -2.62 -0.80
CA ALA A 79 11.11 -2.75 -0.20
C ALA A 79 11.89 -1.41 -0.23
N LEU A 80 11.71 -0.63 -1.30
CA LEU A 80 12.28 0.72 -1.40
C LEU A 80 11.68 1.65 -0.36
N VAL A 81 10.35 1.67 -0.21
CA VAL A 81 9.67 2.50 0.81
C VAL A 81 10.12 2.12 2.22
N THR A 82 10.22 0.83 2.54
CA THR A 82 10.72 0.37 3.84
C THR A 82 12.15 0.85 4.09
N THR A 83 13.01 0.81 3.08
CA THR A 83 14.39 1.31 3.20
C THR A 83 14.43 2.82 3.43
N TRP A 84 13.58 3.58 2.72
CA TRP A 84 13.46 5.02 2.92
C TRP A 84 12.97 5.37 4.32
N LEU A 85 11.94 4.66 4.78
CA LEU A 85 11.35 4.84 6.10
C LEU A 85 12.36 4.51 7.22
N SER A 86 13.08 3.39 7.10
CA SER A 86 14.14 3.04 8.04
C SER A 86 15.24 4.10 8.07
N LYS A 87 15.61 4.68 6.92
CA LYS A 87 16.59 5.76 6.86
C LYS A 87 16.09 7.06 7.49
N SER A 88 14.82 7.43 7.32
CA SER A 88 14.26 8.64 7.94
C SER A 88 14.08 8.51 9.45
N PHE A 89 13.88 7.29 9.97
CA PHE A 89 13.81 7.03 11.41
C PHE A 89 15.18 6.94 12.09
N VAL A 90 16.29 6.88 11.33
CA VAL A 90 17.61 7.13 11.91
C VAL A 90 17.73 8.63 12.13
N VAL A 91 17.20 9.08 13.28
CA VAL A 91 17.54 10.37 13.84
C VAL A 91 19.04 10.30 14.17
N ASP A 92 19.81 11.20 13.56
CA ASP A 92 21.25 11.39 13.77
C ASP A 92 21.50 12.02 15.16
N LEU A 93 20.94 11.40 16.19
CA LEU A 93 21.13 11.78 17.58
C LEU A 93 22.32 10.97 18.12
N PRO A 94 23.34 11.64 18.69
CA PRO A 94 24.43 10.95 19.36
C PRO A 94 23.88 9.95 20.38
N LYS A 95 24.61 8.85 20.60
CA LYS A 95 24.13 7.70 21.40
C LYS A 95 23.64 8.11 22.80
N ASP A 96 24.15 9.22 23.33
CA ASP A 96 23.81 9.79 24.64
C ASP A 96 22.58 10.73 24.65
N ALA A 97 22.03 11.09 23.49
CA ALA A 97 20.87 12.00 23.41
C ALA A 97 19.55 11.27 23.08
N ARG A 98 19.58 9.94 22.87
CA ARG A 98 18.40 9.14 22.49
C ARG A 98 17.37 9.00 23.61
N GLN A 99 17.73 9.36 24.83
CA GLN A 99 16.86 9.32 26.00
C GLN A 99 16.92 10.68 26.65
N ALA A 100 15.77 11.35 26.75
CA ALA A 100 15.66 12.55 27.57
C ALA A 100 16.10 12.19 29.00
N PRO A 101 16.91 13.03 29.68
CA PRO A 101 17.27 12.82 31.07
C PRO A 101 16.02 12.49 31.90
N VAL A 102 16.10 11.47 32.76
CA VAL A 102 14.91 10.96 33.49
C VAL A 102 14.24 12.11 34.27
N GLU A 103 15.05 13.01 34.81
CA GLU A 103 14.67 14.24 35.52
C GLU A 103 13.89 15.26 34.69
N SER A 104 13.93 15.21 33.35
CA SER A 104 13.12 16.09 32.49
C SER A 104 11.78 15.47 32.08
N VAL A 105 11.58 14.17 32.33
CA VAL A 105 10.34 13.43 32.04
C VAL A 105 9.56 13.11 33.30
N THR A 106 10.24 12.94 34.44
CA THR A 106 9.58 12.73 35.73
C THR A 106 9.12 14.05 36.33
N LEU A 107 7.86 14.08 36.79
CA LEU A 107 7.36 15.12 37.68
C LEU A 107 8.27 15.20 38.93
N PRO A 108 8.71 16.40 39.34
CA PRO A 108 9.46 16.59 40.58
C PRO A 108 8.70 15.99 41.78
N GLN A 109 9.42 15.42 42.75
CA GLN A 109 8.85 14.84 43.98
C GLN A 109 8.01 15.86 44.77
N ALA A 110 8.33 17.14 44.63
CA ALA A 110 7.54 18.27 45.10
C ALA A 110 7.59 19.38 44.05
N LEU A 111 6.44 19.72 43.45
CA LEU A 111 6.27 20.92 42.66
C LEU A 111 6.13 22.09 43.64
N ASN A 112 7.20 22.87 43.86
CA ASN A 112 7.11 24.10 44.64
C ASN A 112 6.44 25.17 43.76
N LEU A 113 5.16 25.41 44.02
CA LEU A 113 4.36 26.40 43.31
C LEU A 113 4.89 27.83 43.50
N ASP A 114 5.66 28.08 44.56
CA ASP A 114 6.26 29.37 44.89
C ASP A 114 7.48 29.74 44.02
N ASP A 115 8.09 28.78 43.32
CA ASP A 115 9.21 29.05 42.37
C ASP A 115 8.71 29.55 41.00
N PHE A 116 7.41 29.41 40.72
CA PHE A 116 6.82 30.00 39.52
C PHE A 116 6.50 31.46 39.81
N GLN A 117 7.39 32.36 39.39
CA GLN A 117 7.10 33.78 39.28
C GLN A 117 6.09 33.98 38.14
N LEU A 118 4.83 33.73 38.46
CA LEU A 118 3.70 34.15 37.65
C LEU A 118 3.61 35.67 37.85
N ASP A 119 3.98 36.44 36.83
CA ASP A 119 3.67 37.85 36.81
C ASP A 119 2.15 37.97 36.99
N ASP A 120 1.75 38.54 38.13
CA ASP A 120 0.35 38.80 38.49
C ASP A 120 -0.15 39.97 37.64
N ASP A 121 -0.20 39.77 36.33
CA ASP A 121 -0.94 40.61 35.41
C ASP A 121 -2.43 40.32 35.66
N MET A 122 -2.93 40.88 36.76
CA MET A 122 -4.34 41.12 37.07
C MET A 122 -4.94 42.03 36.00
N HIS A 123 -5.05 41.52 34.77
CA HIS A 123 -6.01 42.05 33.82
C HIS A 123 -7.38 41.67 34.38
N GLU A 124 -8.22 42.67 34.68
CA GLU A 124 -9.66 42.53 34.92
C GLU A 124 -10.37 42.02 33.65
N GLY A 125 -9.95 40.85 33.17
CA GLY A 125 -10.59 40.10 32.11
C GLY A 125 -11.68 39.26 32.74
N GLU A 126 -12.92 39.57 32.37
CA GLU A 126 -14.14 38.79 32.57
C GLU A 126 -13.83 37.29 32.75
N PHE A 127 -14.07 36.77 33.96
CA PHE A 127 -13.90 35.35 34.26
C PHE A 127 -14.78 34.55 33.29
N ASP A 128 -14.16 33.93 32.28
CA ASP A 128 -14.83 32.97 31.41
C ASP A 128 -15.28 31.82 32.30
N ASN A 129 -16.58 31.74 32.57
CA ASN A 129 -17.14 30.56 33.19
C ASN A 129 -17.06 29.46 32.11
N HIS A 130 -15.99 28.66 32.17
CA HIS A 130 -15.62 27.56 31.24
C HIS A 130 -16.67 26.41 31.19
N LEU A 131 -17.94 26.74 31.35
CA LEU A 131 -19.10 25.89 31.17
C LEU A 131 -19.47 25.87 29.68
N ARG A 132 -18.59 25.29 28.86
CA ARG A 132 -18.97 24.92 27.50
C ARG A 132 -19.88 23.70 27.57
N SER A 133 -20.88 23.66 26.69
CA SER A 133 -21.83 22.54 26.65
C SER A 133 -21.07 21.26 26.30
N GLN A 134 -21.51 20.10 26.81
CA GLN A 134 -20.82 18.82 26.57
C GLN A 134 -20.65 18.53 25.07
N GLU A 135 -21.59 19.03 24.26
CA GLU A 135 -21.63 18.90 22.81
C GLU A 135 -20.50 19.64 22.10
N ASP A 136 -19.98 20.73 22.69
CA ASP A 136 -18.91 21.57 22.13
C ASP A 136 -17.49 21.04 22.44
N ILE A 137 -17.35 20.21 23.47
CA ILE A 137 -16.07 19.65 23.94
C ILE A 137 -15.88 18.17 23.60
N THR A 138 -16.92 17.49 23.11
CA THR A 138 -16.81 16.11 22.63
C THR A 138 -16.85 16.05 21.10
N LEU A 139 -15.85 15.42 20.48
CA LEU A 139 -15.90 15.08 19.06
C LEU A 139 -17.11 14.16 18.83
N ARG A 140 -17.97 14.48 17.86
CA ARG A 140 -19.03 13.56 17.46
C ARG A 140 -18.39 12.35 16.79
N ASP A 141 -18.59 11.17 17.37
CA ASP A 141 -18.23 9.90 16.78
C ASP A 141 -18.94 9.72 15.44
N GLN A 142 -18.23 10.02 14.35
CA GLN A 142 -18.61 9.52 13.03
C GLN A 142 -18.20 8.04 12.99
N ILE A 143 -19.01 7.18 13.61
CA ILE A 143 -18.94 5.75 13.37
C ILE A 143 -19.36 5.56 11.90
N PRO A 144 -18.46 5.09 11.00
CA PRO A 144 -18.90 4.63 9.69
C PRO A 144 -19.71 3.36 9.94
N THR A 145 -21.03 3.48 9.97
CA THR A 145 -21.92 2.34 9.78
C THR A 145 -21.70 1.83 8.36
N GLY A 146 -20.78 0.89 8.20
CA GLY A 146 -20.54 0.23 6.91
C GLY A 146 -19.16 -0.40 6.78
N VAL A 147 -19.05 -1.63 7.29
CA VAL A 147 -18.11 -2.69 6.89
C VAL A 147 -16.63 -2.56 7.34
N ASP A 148 -16.34 -3.29 8.43
CA ASP A 148 -15.10 -3.99 8.82
C ASP A 148 -13.71 -3.42 8.41
N PRO A 149 -12.95 -2.82 9.35
CA PRO A 149 -11.57 -2.37 9.10
C PRO A 149 -10.46 -3.36 9.45
N TYR A 150 -10.74 -4.62 9.81
CA TYR A 150 -9.70 -5.61 10.13
C TYR A 150 -9.80 -6.87 9.27
N VAL A 151 -9.49 -6.74 7.98
CA VAL A 151 -8.94 -7.87 7.23
C VAL A 151 -7.46 -7.96 7.62
N ALA A 152 -7.19 -8.70 8.69
CA ALA A 152 -5.85 -9.18 8.99
C ALA A 152 -5.42 -10.09 7.82
N ILE A 153 -4.75 -9.50 6.83
CA ILE A 153 -4.00 -10.26 5.84
C ILE A 153 -2.73 -10.69 6.55
N ASP A 154 -2.78 -11.89 7.14
CA ASP A 154 -1.59 -12.55 7.68
C ASP A 154 -0.62 -12.80 6.52
N ILE A 155 0.38 -11.92 6.38
CA ILE A 155 1.51 -12.02 5.45
C ILE A 155 2.24 -13.38 5.60
N LEU A 156 2.06 -14.04 6.76
CA LEU A 156 2.59 -15.37 7.06
C LEU A 156 1.96 -16.49 6.23
N HIS A 157 0.68 -16.40 5.85
CA HIS A 157 0.01 -17.44 5.04
C HIS A 157 0.48 -17.44 3.58
N ILE A 158 0.89 -16.29 3.04
CA ILE A 158 1.42 -16.18 1.68
C ILE A 158 2.83 -16.78 1.59
N TYR A 159 3.63 -16.64 2.66
CA TYR A 159 4.99 -17.20 2.72
C TYR A 159 4.98 -18.73 2.78
N ILE A 160 4.02 -19.33 3.50
CA ILE A 160 3.88 -20.79 3.61
C ILE A 160 3.50 -21.42 2.26
N VAL A 161 2.64 -20.78 1.47
CA VAL A 161 2.26 -21.28 0.14
C VAL A 161 3.41 -21.15 -0.87
N LEU A 162 4.21 -20.08 -0.82
CA LEU A 162 5.37 -19.92 -1.71
C LEU A 162 6.56 -20.83 -1.36
N SER A 163 6.70 -21.24 -0.10
CA SER A 163 7.86 -22.01 0.36
C SER A 163 7.71 -23.53 0.22
N ILE A 164 6.50 -24.04 -0.06
CA ILE A 164 6.23 -25.48 -0.21
C ILE A 164 6.44 -25.98 -1.65
N HIS A 165 6.59 -25.11 -2.66
CA HIS A 165 6.86 -25.52 -4.04
C HIS A 165 7.99 -24.72 -4.73
N PRO A 166 9.27 -24.85 -4.30
CA PRO A 166 10.41 -24.36 -5.09
C PRO A 166 10.79 -25.29 -6.26
N CYS A 167 10.07 -26.39 -6.47
CA CYS A 167 10.34 -27.36 -7.52
C CYS A 167 9.11 -27.63 -8.38
N ALA A 168 8.77 -26.71 -9.30
CA ALA A 168 8.11 -27.02 -10.57
C ALA A 168 7.96 -25.76 -11.45
N PHE A 169 8.83 -25.67 -12.46
CA PHE A 169 8.69 -24.98 -13.77
C PHE A 169 8.63 -23.45 -13.85
#